data_AF-A0A0F9LFP9-F1
#
_entry.id   AF-A0A0F9LFP9-F1
#
_cell.length_a   1.000
_cell.length_b   1.000
_cell.length_c   1.000
_cell.angle_alpha   90.00
_cell.angle_beta   90.00
_cell.angle_gamma   90.00
#
_symmetry.space_group_name_H-M   'P 1'
#
loop_
_entity.id
_entity.type
_entity.pdbx_description
1 polymer ?
#
loop_
_entity_poly.entity_id
_entity_poly.type
_entity_poly.pdbx_seq_one_letter_code
_entity_poly.pdbx_strand_id
1 'polypeptide(L)' 'MTYDRKIDWIMKLFSLFTGYSEHRKYPDWRGYLPFYRGQCRKHGSFKNYLQSHRQNLNCPTCQKENQR' A
#
# COMPACT_ATOMS: atom_id res chain seq x y z
N MET A 1 32.64 5.10 10.14
CA MET A 1 31.85 5.33 8.92
C MET A 1 31.19 6.69 9.04
N THR A 2 31.77 7.71 8.40
CA THR A 2 31.31 9.11 8.47
C THR A 2 30.10 9.31 7.57
N TYR A 3 28.94 9.52 8.20
CA TYR A 3 27.63 9.72 7.58
C TYR A 3 27.54 11.14 6.99
N ASP A 4 27.62 11.26 5.66
CA ASP A 4 27.62 12.54 4.94
C ASP A 4 26.18 13.04 4.68
N ARG A 5 25.86 14.24 5.18
CA ARG A 5 24.51 14.84 5.12
C ARG A 5 24.04 15.22 3.72
N LYS A 6 24.89 15.21 2.67
CA LYS A 6 24.44 15.51 1.28
C LYS A 6 23.63 14.37 0.66
N ILE A 7 23.73 13.14 1.19
CA ILE A 7 23.01 11.97 0.67
C ILE A 7 21.51 11.99 1.07
N ASP A 8 21.12 12.83 2.03
CA ASP A 8 19.73 12.95 2.53
C ASP A 8 18.73 13.37 1.44
N TRP A 9 19.10 14.33 0.58
CA TRP A 9 18.21 14.85 -0.47
C TRP A 9 18.05 13.88 -1.66
N ILE A 10 19.11 13.16 -2.01
CA ILE A 10 19.09 12.16 -3.10
C ILE A 10 18.26 10.95 -2.68
N MET A 11 18.39 10.49 -1.44
CA MET A 11 17.59 9.39 -0.88
C MET A 11 16.11 9.77 -0.69
N LYS A 12 15.80 11.02 -0.31
CA LYS A 12 14.41 11.53 -0.26
C LYS A 12 13.74 11.56 -1.63
N LEU A 13 14.47 11.94 -2.68
CA LEU A 13 13.96 11.92 -4.05
C LEU A 13 13.76 10.49 -4.58
N PHE A 14 14.66 9.57 -4.26
CA PHE A 14 14.52 8.14 -4.63
C PHE A 14 13.35 7.44 -3.91
N SER A 15 12.98 7.91 -2.71
CA SER A 15 11.89 7.34 -1.91
C SER A 15 10.49 7.62 -2.46
N LEU A 16 10.35 8.53 -3.44
CA LEU A 16 9.07 8.84 -4.08
C LEU A 16 8.71 7.87 -5.22
N PHE A 17 9.67 7.09 -5.72
CA PHE A 17 9.48 6.22 -6.90
C PHE A 17 9.30 4.74 -6.58
N THR A 18 9.65 4.29 -5.37
CA THR A 18 9.40 2.91 -4.97
C THR A 18 8.02 2.84 -4.32
N GLY A 19 7.08 2.19 -5.00
CA GLY A 19 5.79 1.81 -4.43
C GLY A 19 6.01 0.99 -3.17
N TYR A 20 6.08 1.68 -2.03
CA TYR A 20 6.41 1.11 -0.73
C TYR A 20 5.35 0.07 -0.33
N SER A 21 5.72 -1.20 -0.45
CA SER A 21 4.93 -2.38 -0.07
C SER A 21 5.18 -2.68 1.41
N GLU A 22 4.25 -2.25 2.28
CA GLU A 22 4.23 -2.71 3.68
C GLU A 22 3.67 -4.14 3.72
N HIS A 23 4.46 -5.06 4.29
CA HIS A 23 3.97 -6.39 4.67
C HIS A 23 3.33 -6.28 6.06
N ARG A 24 2.01 -6.49 6.16
CA ARG A 24 1.29 -6.52 7.45
C ARG A 24 0.87 -7.95 7.77
N LYS A 25 1.21 -8.42 8.98
CA LYS A 25 0.79 -9.73 9.51
C LYS A 25 -0.42 -9.53 10.42
N TYR A 26 -1.54 -10.18 10.11
CA TYR A 26 -2.69 -10.26 11.02
C TYR A 26 -2.58 -11.54 11.86
N PRO A 27 -2.98 -11.49 13.15
CA PRO A 27 -2.84 -12.64 14.05
C PRO A 27 -3.57 -13.90 13.55
N ASP A 28 -4.69 -13.74 12.84
CA ASP A 28 -5.52 -14.84 12.36
C ASP A 28 -5.11 -15.44 11.00
N TRP A 29 -4.00 -14.97 10.39
CA TRP A 29 -3.59 -15.40 9.06
C TRP A 29 -2.34 -16.27 9.03
N ARG A 30 -2.41 -17.39 8.30
CA ARG A 30 -1.30 -18.33 8.04
C ARG A 30 -0.27 -17.80 7.02
N GLY A 31 -0.05 -16.49 6.94
CA GLY A 31 0.88 -15.89 5.99
C GLY A 31 0.97 -14.37 6.08
N TYR A 32 1.88 -13.80 5.30
CA TYR A 32 1.97 -12.36 5.08
C TYR A 32 1.01 -11.97 3.97
N LEU A 33 0.24 -10.88 4.15
CA LEU A 33 -0.47 -10.31 3.01
C LEU A 33 0.21 -9.06 2.47
N PRO A 34 0.41 -9.02 1.14
CA PRO A 34 0.86 -7.81 0.50
C PRO A 34 -0.27 -6.78 0.50
N PHE A 35 0.00 -5.63 1.12
CA PHE A 35 -0.85 -4.46 1.01
C PHE A 35 -0.37 -3.60 -0.16
N TYR A 36 -1.30 -3.22 -1.02
CA TYR A 36 -1.05 -2.38 -2.18
C TYR A 36 -1.74 -1.03 -1.99
N ARG A 37 -1.12 0.01 -2.52
CA ARG A 37 -1.73 1.33 -2.63
C ARG A 37 -2.49 1.43 -3.94
N GLY A 38 -3.80 1.60 -3.87
CA GLY A 38 -4.67 1.82 -5.01
C GLY A 38 -5.15 3.27 -5.09
N GLN A 39 -5.68 3.65 -6.25
CA GLN A 39 -6.34 4.94 -6.43
C GLN A 39 -7.78 4.70 -6.90
N CYS A 40 -8.75 5.20 -6.12
CA CYS A 40 -10.16 5.16 -6.44
C CYS A 40 -10.54 6.47 -7.13
N ARG A 41 -11.34 6.39 -8.19
CA ARG A 41 -11.85 7.58 -8.90
C ARG A 41 -12.77 8.46 -8.02
N LYS A 42 -13.47 7.87 -7.06
CA LYS A 42 -14.40 8.57 -6.15
C LYS A 42 -13.77 8.98 -4.82
N HIS A 43 -12.95 8.11 -4.23
CA HIS A 43 -12.45 8.26 -2.86
C HIS A 43 -10.95 8.54 -2.76
N GLY A 44 -10.24 8.66 -3.88
CA GLY A 44 -8.81 8.95 -3.89
C GLY A 44 -7.94 7.76 -3.50
N SER A 45 -6.75 8.03 -2.96
CA SER A 45 -5.76 6.98 -2.65
C SER A 45 -6.18 6.13 -1.44
N PHE A 46 -6.03 4.82 -1.54
CA PHE A 46 -6.33 3.89 -0.46
C PHE A 46 -5.28 2.77 -0.38
N LYS A 47 -5.20 2.08 0.76
CA LYS A 47 -4.37 0.88 0.92
C LYS A 47 -5.27 -0.32 1.17
N ASN A 48 -5.12 -1.39 0.39
CA ASN A 48 -5.84 -2.64 0.59
C ASN A 48 -5.00 -3.84 0.12
N TYR A 49 -5.36 -5.04 0.52
CA TYR A 49 -4.76 -6.27 0.00
C TYR A 49 -5.56 -6.80 -1.20
N LEU A 50 -4.93 -7.62 -2.03
CA LEU A 50 -5.62 -8.29 -3.14
C LEU A 50 -6.52 -9.39 -2.60
N GLN A 51 -7.81 -9.32 -2.92
CA GLN A 51 -8.71 -10.43 -2.63
C GLN A 51 -8.33 -11.64 -3.51
N SER A 52 -7.93 -12.74 -2.88
CA SER A 52 -7.33 -13.92 -3.54
C SER A 52 -8.14 -14.47 -4.71
N HIS A 53 -9.48 -14.38 -4.66
CA HIS A 53 -10.34 -14.90 -5.72
C HIS A 53 -10.39 -14.02 -6.98
N ARG A 54 -10.17 -12.71 -6.87
CA ARG A 54 -10.42 -11.77 -7.99
C ARG A 54 -9.19 -11.01 -8.44
N GLN A 55 -8.07 -11.10 -7.73
CA GLN A 55 -6.84 -10.32 -7.98
C GLN A 55 -7.12 -8.83 -8.23
N ASN A 56 -8.24 -8.32 -7.69
CA ASN A 56 -8.70 -6.96 -7.88
C ASN A 56 -8.52 -6.22 -6.56
N LEU A 57 -7.86 -5.06 -6.65
CA LEU A 57 -7.67 -4.16 -5.53
C LEU A 57 -8.91 -3.25 -5.41
N ASN A 58 -9.84 -3.64 -4.55
CA ASN A 58 -11.09 -2.90 -4.37
C ASN A 58 -10.95 -1.78 -3.33
N CYS A 59 -11.55 -0.62 -3.62
CA CYS A 59 -11.66 0.48 -2.66
C CYS A 59 -12.61 0.07 -1.53
N PRO A 60 -12.17 0.07 -0.25
CA PRO A 60 -13.00 -0.39 0.86
C PRO A 60 -14.21 0.51 1.09
N THR A 61 -14.11 1.80 0.77
CA THR A 61 -15.24 2.74 0.86
C THR A 61 -16.31 2.41 -0.18
N CYS A 62 -15.92 2.22 -1.46
CA CYS A 62 -16.86 1.77 -2.49
C CYS A 62 -17.51 0.42 -2.16
N GLN A 63 -16.75 -0.51 -1.57
CA GLN A 63 -17.30 -1.80 -1.16
C GLN A 63 -18.36 -1.65 -0.06
N LYS A 64 -18.15 -0.78 0.92
CA LYS A 64 -19.13 -0.51 1.97
C LYS A 64 -20.38 0.19 1.43
N GLU A 65 -20.23 1.11 0.47
CA GLU A 65 -21.36 1.78 -0.17
C GLU A 65 -22.23 0.81 -0.98
N ASN A 66 -21.60 -0.11 -1.71
CA ASN A 66 -22.32 -1.05 -2.59
C ASN A 66 -22.93 -2.27 -1.85
N GLN A 67 -22.70 -2.39 -0.54
CA GLN A 67 -23.28 -3.45 0.31
C GLN A 67 -24.52 -2.98 1.08
N ARG A 68 -24.93 -1.72 0.92
CA ARG A 68 -26.16 -1.14 1.47
C ARG A 68 -27.25 -1.13 0.41
#